data_AF-A0A6I2IG81-F1
#
_entry.id   AF-A0A6I2IG81-F1
#
_cell.length_a   1.000
_cell.length_b   1.000
_cell.length_c   1.000
_cell.angle_alpha   90.00
_cell.angle_beta   90.00
_cell.angle_gamma   90.00
#
_symmetry.space_group_name_H-M   'P 1'
#
loop_
_entity.id
_entity.type
_entity.pdbx_description
1 polymer ?
#
loop_
_entity_poly.entity_id
_entity_poly.type
_entity_poly.pdbx_seq_one_letter_code
_entity_poly.pdbx_strand_id
1 'polypeptide(L)' 'MESHIDKTIKHLNKILRAVSQYDGKPCKVCGETLRYKSNKRCVNCKHEMDAWNYQQRKARKQAEERHGVEVV' A
#
# COMPACT_ATOMS: atom_id res chain seq x y z
N MET A 1 -13.50 18.88 -15.01
CA MET A 1 -13.26 18.16 -16.27
C MET A 1 -12.03 17.28 -16.04
N GLU A 2 -12.20 15.95 -15.94
CA GLU A 2 -11.07 15.06 -15.61
C GLU A 2 -10.14 14.95 -16.84
N SER A 3 -8.83 15.22 -16.66
CA SER A 3 -7.90 15.34 -17.79
C SER A 3 -7.67 13.98 -18.48
N HIS A 4 -7.31 14.02 -19.76
CA HIS A 4 -7.01 12.80 -20.52
C HIS A 4 -5.81 12.02 -19.94
N ILE A 5 -4.89 12.74 -19.31
CA ILE A 5 -3.72 12.18 -18.62
C ILE A 5 -4.16 11.39 -17.38
N ASP A 6 -5.07 11.93 -16.56
CA ASP A 6 -5.59 11.26 -15.36
C ASP A 6 -6.28 9.93 -15.69
N LYS A 7 -7.05 9.91 -16.78
CA LYS A 7 -7.71 8.69 -17.27
C LYS A 7 -6.70 7.64 -17.69
N THR A 8 -5.63 8.06 -18.37
CA THR A 8 -4.56 7.17 -18.83
C THR A 8 -3.79 6.57 -17.65
N ILE A 9 -3.46 7.38 -16.64
CA ILE A 9 -2.81 6.93 -15.41
C ILE A 9 -3.69 5.93 -14.63
N LYS A 10 -5.00 6.21 -14.51
CA LYS A 10 -5.95 5.26 -13.90
C LYS A 10 -5.97 3.93 -14.66
N HIS A 11 -5.97 3.97 -15.98
CA HIS A 11 -6.00 2.76 -16.82
C HIS A 11 -4.71 1.93 -16.69
N LEU A 12 -3.54 2.57 -16.75
CA LEU A 12 -2.24 1.90 -16.60
C LEU A 12 -2.09 1.25 -15.22
N ASN A 13 -2.50 1.93 -14.15
CA ASN A 13 -2.51 1.37 -12.80
C ASN A 13 -3.44 0.16 -12.67
N LYS A 14 -4.59 0.17 -13.36
CA LYS A 14 -5.51 -0.98 -13.40
C LYS A 14 -4.86 -2.20 -14.07
N ILE A 15 -4.16 -2.00 -15.18
CA ILE A 15 -3.44 -3.07 -15.90
C ILE A 15 -2.29 -3.60 -15.04
N LEU A 16 -1.48 -2.73 -14.44
CA LEU A 16 -0.39 -3.12 -13.53
C LEU A 16 -0.89 -3.95 -12.33
N ARG A 17 -2.05 -3.59 -11.76
CA ARG A 17 -2.70 -4.37 -10.69
C ARG A 17 -3.13 -5.75 -11.19
N ALA A 18 -3.73 -5.85 -12.37
CA ALA A 18 -4.17 -7.12 -12.96
C ALA A 18 -2.98 -8.05 -13.31
N VAL A 19 -1.84 -7.50 -13.73
CA VAL A 19 -0.65 -8.30 -14.03
C VAL A 19 -0.02 -8.85 -12.75
N SER A 20 -0.10 -8.11 -11.64
CA SER A 20 0.59 -8.43 -10.38
C SER A 20 -0.26 -9.18 -9.34
N GLN A 21 -1.56 -9.38 -9.58
CA GLN A 21 -2.50 -10.01 -8.65
C GLN A 21 -3.25 -11.18 -9.29
N TYR A 22 -3.80 -12.09 -8.47
CA TYR A 22 -4.59 -13.24 -8.90
C TYR A 22 -5.57 -13.66 -7.80
N ASP A 23 -6.68 -14.29 -8.19
CA ASP A 23 -7.61 -14.94 -7.26
C ASP A 23 -7.07 -16.30 -6.81
N GLY A 24 -6.95 -16.48 -5.49
CA GLY A 24 -6.45 -17.71 -4.89
C GLY A 24 -7.32 -18.21 -3.75
N LYS A 25 -6.77 -19.09 -2.91
CA LYS A 25 -7.45 -19.59 -1.71
C LYS A 25 -7.85 -18.40 -0.79
N PRO A 26 -9.02 -18.47 -0.12
CA PRO A 26 -9.43 -17.45 0.86
C PRO A 26 -8.33 -17.14 1.87
N CYS A 27 -8.17 -15.86 2.21
CA CYS A 27 -7.23 -15.42 3.24
C CYS A 27 -7.69 -15.93 4.61
N LYS A 28 -6.78 -16.52 5.40
CA LYS A 28 -7.10 -17.03 6.74
C LYS A 28 -7.42 -15.93 7.77
N VAL A 29 -7.09 -14.67 7.46
CA VAL A 29 -7.27 -13.53 8.36
C VAL A 29 -8.55 -12.78 8.05
N CYS A 30 -8.78 -12.43 6.78
CA CYS A 30 -9.89 -11.57 6.37
C CYS A 30 -10.87 -12.24 5.37
N GLY A 31 -10.65 -13.49 4.96
CA GLY A 31 -11.51 -14.20 4.01
C GLY A 31 -11.30 -13.85 2.53
N GLU A 32 -10.71 -12.70 2.20
CA GLU A 32 -10.49 -12.23 0.83
C GLU A 32 -9.68 -13.20 -0.05
N THR A 33 -9.99 -13.28 -1.34
CA THR A 33 -9.35 -14.20 -2.30
C THR A 33 -8.22 -13.56 -3.11
N LEU A 34 -8.20 -12.23 -3.21
CA LEU A 34 -7.24 -11.51 -4.03
C LEU A 34 -5.83 -11.51 -3.41
N ARG A 35 -4.85 -11.99 -4.18
CA ARG A 35 -3.46 -12.19 -3.73
C ARG A 35 -2.44 -11.63 -4.72
N TYR A 36 -1.28 -11.19 -4.22
CA TYR A 36 -0.16 -10.80 -5.07
C TYR A 36 0.55 -12.03 -5.66
N LYS A 37 0.86 -12.00 -6.97
CA LYS A 37 1.59 -13.10 -7.63
C LYS A 37 3.02 -13.26 -7.09
N SER A 38 3.66 -12.17 -6.68
CA SER A 38 5.07 -12.14 -6.25
C SER A 38 5.34 -12.87 -4.94
N ASN A 39 4.48 -12.68 -3.93
CA ASN A 39 4.70 -13.20 -2.57
C ASN A 39 3.50 -13.99 -2.02
N LYS A 40 2.44 -14.17 -2.83
CA LYS A 40 1.21 -14.91 -2.50
C LYS A 40 0.43 -14.36 -1.29
N ARG A 41 0.80 -13.17 -0.79
CA ARG A 41 0.10 -12.51 0.32
C ARG A 41 -1.26 -11.99 -0.15
N CYS A 42 -2.22 -12.01 0.77
CA CYS A 42 -3.50 -11.33 0.60
C CYS A 42 -3.26 -9.84 0.38
N VAL A 43 -3.91 -9.26 -0.63
CA VAL A 43 -3.77 -7.85 -0.98
C VAL A 43 -4.27 -6.96 0.17
N ASN A 44 -5.45 -7.27 0.73
CA ASN A 44 -6.06 -6.46 1.77
C ASN A 44 -5.17 -6.39 3.03
N CYS A 45 -4.81 -7.55 3.61
CA CYS A 45 -3.98 -7.58 4.81
C CYS A 45 -2.60 -6.93 4.59
N LYS A 46 -2.05 -7.02 3.38
CA LYS A 46 -0.77 -6.36 3.07
C LYS A 46 -0.93 -4.84 3.07
N HIS A 47 -2.01 -4.30 2.51
CA HIS A 47 -2.29 -2.87 2.54
C HIS A 47 -2.48 -2.35 3.97
N GLU A 48 -3.24 -3.07 4.81
CA GLU A 48 -3.43 -2.69 6.22
C GLU A 48 -2.10 -2.65 6.98
N MET A 49 -1.28 -3.68 6.80
CA MET A 49 0.06 -3.75 7.38
C MET A 49 0.96 -2.60 6.90
N ASP A 50 0.90 -2.26 5.61
CA ASP A 50 1.68 -1.15 5.05
C ASP A 50 1.23 0.20 5.59
N ALA A 51 -0.08 0.41 5.73
CA ALA A 51 -0.64 1.62 6.32
C ALA A 51 -0.18 1.80 7.77
N TRP A 52 -0.22 0.73 8.57
CA TRP A 52 0.29 0.75 9.94
C TRP A 52 1.80 1.05 9.98
N ASN A 53 2.60 0.35 9.16
CA ASN A 53 4.05 0.59 9.07
C ASN A 53 4.40 2.01 8.60
N TYR A 54 3.56 2.62 7.76
CA TYR A 54 3.72 4.00 7.33
C TYR A 54 3.46 4.96 8.49
N GLN A 55 2.39 4.76 9.25
CA GLN A 55 2.06 5.58 10.43
C GLN A 55 3.19 5.54 11.47
N GLN A 56 3.72 4.34 11.78
CA GLN A 56 4.85 4.19 12.70
C GLN A 56 6.11 4.93 12.23
N ARG A 57 6.44 4.82 10.93
CA ARG A 57 7.58 5.53 10.33
C ARG A 57 7.40 7.05 10.37
N LYS A 58 6.17 7.52 10.12
CA LYS A 58 5.83 8.96 10.19
C LYS A 58 5.96 9.48 11.62
N ALA A 59 5.43 8.77 12.60
CA ALA A 59 5.53 9.14 14.01
C ALA A 59 6.99 9.20 14.49
N ARG A 60 7.83 8.22 14.09
CA ARG A 60 9.26 8.22 14.40
C ARG A 60 9.98 9.45 13.85
N LYS A 61 9.77 9.78 12.58
CA LYS A 61 10.37 10.99 11.97
C LYS A 61 9.97 12.26 12.70
N GLN A 62 8.69 12.41 13.07
CA GLN A 62 8.24 13.57 13.82
C GLN A 62 8.83 13.65 15.23
N ALA A 63 9.06 12.50 15.88
CA ALA A 63 9.75 12.46 17.17
C ALA A 63 11.24 12.84 17.01
N GLU A 64 11.92 12.32 15.99
CA GLU A 64 13.31 12.67 15.65
C GLU A 64 13.44 14.17 15.36
N GLU A 65 12.52 14.77 14.58
CA GLU A 65 12.50 16.21 14.30
C GLU A 65 12.24 17.06 15.55
N ARG A 66 11.38 16.60 16.48
CA ARG A 66 11.14 17.32 17.75
C ARG A 66 12.31 17.23 18.72
N HIS A 67 13.07 16.14 18.70
CA HIS A 67 14.23 15.94 19.57
C HIS A 67 15.56 16.41 18.94
N GLY A 68 15.57 16.70 17.63
CA GLY A 68 16.73 17.20 16.88
C GLY A 68 16.87 18.73 16.84
N VAL A 69 16.09 19.48 17.62
CA VAL A 69 16.36 20.91 17.84
C VAL A 69 17.48 21.02 18.88
N GLU A 70 18.72 20.90 18.43
CA GLU A 70 19.89 21.37 19.18
C GLU A 70 19.79 22.90 19.26
N VAL A 71 19.45 23.39 20.46
CA VAL A 71 19.53 24.81 20.82
C VAL A 71 20.82 25.01 21.59
N VAL A 72 21.97 25.14 20.92
CA VAL A 72 23.11 25.99 21.32
C VAL A 72 24.12 26.11 20.19
#